data_AF-A0A286XQ83-F1
#
_entry.id   AF-A0A286XQ83-F1
#
_cell.length_a   1.000
_cell.length_b   1.000
_cell.length_c   1.000
_cell.angle_alpha   90.00
_cell.angle_beta   90.00
_cell.angle_gamma   90.00
#
_symmetry.space_group_name_H-M   'P 1'
#
loop_
_entity.id
_entity.type
_entity.pdbx_description
1 polymer ?
#
loop_
_entity_poly.entity_id
_entity_poly.type
_entity_poly.pdbx_seq_one_letter_code
_entity_poly.pdbx_strand_id
1 'polypeptide(L)'
;MAETVPPQPKRKREQDGEDVEAPSTEEKKASVGNGTSTPVCLPFSGFRVQKVLRESARDKIIFLHGKVNEDSGGGNGEDAVVILEKTPFQVEQVAQLLTGSPELQLQLSNDIYSTYHLFPPRQLSEVKTTVVYPATEKHLQKYLHQDLHLIRETGEDYRKVTLPYLESQSLSIQWVYNILDKKAEADRIVYENPDPSDGFVLIPDLKWNQQQLDDLYLIAICHRRGIRSLRDLTPEHLPLLRNILREGQEPDQSKHLLLSQGAPLRSVCGSLPHTPFRILYLLPSS
;
A
#
# COMPACT_ATOMS: atom_id res chain seq x y z
N MET A 1 52.47 -68.27 10.49
CA MET A 1 52.62 -68.08 9.03
C MET A 1 51.64 -67.00 8.61
N ALA A 2 52.10 -65.90 7.98
CA ALA A 2 51.32 -64.77 7.42
C ALA A 2 50.17 -64.24 8.31
N GLU A 3 50.24 -63.12 9.02
CA GLU A 3 50.96 -61.85 8.80
C GLU A 3 50.48 -61.05 7.58
N THR A 4 49.49 -60.16 7.76
CA THR A 4 49.41 -58.86 7.09
C THR A 4 48.54 -57.84 7.86
N VAL A 5 49.18 -56.77 8.31
CA VAL A 5 48.76 -55.51 8.98
C VAL A 5 49.93 -54.53 8.64
N PRO A 6 49.86 -53.18 8.51
CA PRO A 6 48.93 -52.13 9.00
C PRO A 6 48.53 -51.13 7.84
N PRO A 7 48.26 -49.79 7.99
CA PRO A 7 48.11 -48.93 9.18
C PRO A 7 46.89 -47.97 9.29
N GLN A 8 46.78 -47.49 10.53
CA GLN A 8 45.85 -46.52 11.13
C GLN A 8 45.88 -45.09 10.53
N PRO A 9 44.81 -44.29 10.76
CA PRO A 9 44.91 -42.85 10.97
C PRO A 9 45.24 -42.52 12.46
N LYS A 10 45.82 -41.34 12.69
CA LYS A 10 46.53 -40.99 13.94
C LYS A 10 45.61 -40.55 15.10
N ARG A 11 45.96 -40.96 16.32
CA ARG A 11 45.65 -40.27 17.60
C ARG A 11 46.02 -38.78 17.51
N LYS A 12 45.36 -37.84 18.19
CA LYS A 12 45.49 -37.47 19.64
C LYS A 12 44.61 -36.21 19.86
N ARG A 13 44.10 -35.82 21.03
CA ARG A 13 44.00 -36.39 22.41
C ARG A 13 43.15 -35.41 23.25
N GLU A 14 42.30 -35.90 24.18
CA GLU A 14 41.94 -35.32 25.53
C GLU A 14 41.44 -33.83 25.61
N GLN A 15 40.66 -33.34 26.60
CA GLN A 15 39.85 -33.86 27.74
C GLN A 15 38.97 -32.69 28.27
N ASP A 16 37.90 -32.83 29.07
CA ASP A 16 37.12 -34.02 29.49
C ASP A 16 35.72 -34.02 28.80
N GLY A 17 34.52 -33.80 29.37
CA GLY A 17 34.04 -33.62 30.75
C GLY A 17 32.72 -32.83 30.83
N GLU A 18 31.61 -33.53 31.08
CA GLU A 18 30.31 -33.18 31.75
C GLU A 18 30.05 -31.68 32.14
N ASP A 19 28.84 -31.11 32.02
CA ASP A 19 27.50 -31.72 32.03
C ASP A 19 26.39 -30.83 31.41
N VAL A 20 25.17 -31.37 31.35
CA VAL A 20 23.87 -30.80 30.89
C VAL A 20 23.60 -29.31 31.17
N GLU A 21 23.21 -28.54 30.14
CA GLU A 21 22.25 -27.42 30.29
C GLU A 21 21.41 -27.20 29.00
N ALA A 22 20.17 -26.72 29.14
CA ALA A 22 19.19 -26.67 28.05
C ALA A 22 19.34 -25.42 27.15
N PRO A 23 19.09 -25.51 25.83
CA PRO A 23 19.14 -24.35 24.95
C PRO A 23 17.96 -23.41 25.22
N SER A 24 18.30 -22.20 25.66
CA SER A 24 17.40 -21.07 25.87
C SER A 24 16.52 -20.78 24.65
N THR A 25 15.23 -20.49 24.91
CA THR A 25 14.27 -20.06 23.89
C THR A 25 14.66 -18.70 23.30
N GLU A 26 15.34 -18.69 22.15
CA GLU A 26 15.57 -17.44 21.40
C GLU A 26 14.25 -16.90 20.84
N GLU A 27 13.89 -15.68 21.26
CA GLU A 27 12.76 -14.93 20.72
C GLU A 27 13.00 -14.59 19.24
N LYS A 28 12.48 -15.45 18.34
CA LYS A 28 12.42 -15.13 16.91
C LYS A 28 11.46 -13.97 16.68
N LYS A 29 12.01 -12.75 16.60
CA LYS A 29 11.37 -11.60 15.94
C LYS A 29 10.83 -12.05 14.58
N ALA A 30 9.51 -12.10 14.46
CA ALA A 30 8.86 -12.39 13.19
C ALA A 30 9.12 -11.22 12.23
N SER A 31 9.95 -11.44 11.21
CA SER A 31 10.07 -10.51 10.09
C SER A 31 8.76 -10.50 9.31
N VAL A 32 8.12 -9.34 9.20
CA VAL A 32 6.93 -9.15 8.37
C VAL A 32 7.33 -9.29 6.90
N GLY A 33 7.16 -10.49 6.34
CA GLY A 33 7.37 -10.75 4.93
C GLY A 33 6.15 -10.34 4.10
N ASN A 34 6.37 -9.57 3.04
CA ASN A 34 5.33 -9.26 2.06
C ASN A 34 4.83 -10.55 1.37
N GLY A 35 3.50 -10.71 1.26
CA GLY A 35 2.90 -11.66 0.33
C GLY A 35 2.93 -13.15 0.73
N THR A 36 2.88 -13.49 2.02
CA THR A 36 2.74 -14.91 2.43
C THR A 36 1.33 -15.45 2.18
N SER A 37 1.25 -16.62 1.53
CA SER A 37 -0.01 -17.32 1.21
C SER A 37 -0.60 -18.13 2.37
N THR A 38 0.07 -18.15 3.51
CA THR A 38 -0.41 -18.73 4.77
C THR A 38 -1.42 -17.80 5.46
N PRO A 39 -2.47 -18.32 6.12
CA PRO A 39 -3.40 -17.47 6.86
C PRO A 39 -2.68 -16.73 7.99
N VAL A 40 -2.66 -15.39 7.90
CA VAL A 40 -2.05 -14.50 8.90
C VAL A 40 -3.15 -13.92 9.81
N CYS A 41 -2.85 -13.77 11.10
CA CYS A 41 -3.74 -13.09 12.04
C CYS A 41 -3.58 -11.56 11.97
N LEU A 42 -4.56 -10.83 12.51
CA LEU A 42 -4.40 -9.40 12.78
C LEU A 42 -3.26 -9.17 13.79
N PRO A 43 -2.59 -8.00 13.80
CA PRO A 43 -1.44 -7.72 14.68
C PRO A 43 -1.83 -7.46 16.15
N PHE A 44 -3.02 -7.88 16.57
CA PHE A 44 -3.60 -7.67 17.89
C PHE A 44 -4.65 -8.74 18.21
N SER A 45 -4.97 -8.91 19.49
CA SER A 45 -5.97 -9.84 20.01
C SER A 45 -7.30 -9.12 20.29
N GLY A 46 -8.39 -9.68 19.74
CA GLY A 46 -9.73 -9.09 19.84
C GLY A 46 -9.92 -7.81 19.02
N PHE A 47 -11.17 -7.42 18.79
CA PHE A 47 -11.50 -6.13 18.17
C PHE A 47 -12.91 -5.69 18.60
N ARG A 48 -12.99 -4.77 19.57
CA ARG A 48 -14.27 -4.17 19.97
C ARG A 48 -14.46 -2.86 19.24
N VAL A 49 -15.41 -2.80 18.30
CA VAL A 49 -15.77 -1.56 17.59
C VAL A 49 -16.19 -0.50 18.61
N GLN A 50 -15.49 0.63 18.62
CA GLN A 50 -15.82 1.77 19.46
C GLN A 50 -16.55 2.87 18.67
N LYS A 51 -16.18 3.08 17.40
CA LYS A 51 -16.83 4.06 16.52
C LYS A 51 -16.67 3.72 15.04
N VAL A 52 -17.72 3.91 14.24
CA VAL A 52 -17.57 4.07 12.78
C VAL A 52 -17.05 5.47 12.53
N LEU A 53 -15.79 5.58 12.08
CA LEU A 53 -15.15 6.87 11.81
C LEU A 53 -15.75 7.51 10.55
N ARG A 54 -15.95 6.71 9.50
CA ARG A 54 -16.50 7.10 8.21
C ARG A 54 -17.02 5.86 7.48
N GLU A 55 -18.06 6.02 6.69
CA GLU A 55 -18.50 5.04 5.70
C GLU A 55 -18.88 5.73 4.38
N SER A 56 -18.90 4.97 3.29
CA SER A 56 -19.49 5.39 2.02
C SER A 56 -20.14 4.17 1.36
N ALA A 57 -21.47 4.16 1.34
CA ALA A 57 -22.24 3.13 0.65
C ALA A 57 -21.99 3.12 -0.87
N ARG A 58 -21.66 4.28 -1.45
CA ARG A 58 -21.31 4.45 -2.87
C ARG A 58 -19.98 3.77 -3.20
N ASP A 59 -18.95 4.06 -2.41
CA ASP A 59 -17.58 3.56 -2.64
C ASP A 59 -17.37 2.18 -1.98
N LYS A 60 -18.37 1.67 -1.26
CA LYS A 60 -18.39 0.36 -0.58
C LYS A 60 -17.20 0.19 0.40
N ILE A 61 -16.92 1.26 1.15
CA ILE A 61 -15.80 1.36 2.10
C ILE A 61 -16.29 1.81 3.48
N ILE A 62 -15.69 1.25 4.53
CA ILE A 62 -15.93 1.62 5.93
C ILE A 62 -14.62 1.72 6.71
N PHE A 63 -14.56 2.69 7.62
CA PHE A 63 -13.43 3.00 8.49
C PHE A 63 -13.89 2.81 9.94
N LEU A 64 -13.31 1.82 10.63
CA LEU A 64 -13.68 1.42 11.99
C LEU A 64 -12.57 1.78 12.96
N HIS A 65 -12.92 2.48 14.04
CA HIS A 65 -12.11 2.58 15.24
C HIS A 65 -12.53 1.48 16.21
N GLY A 66 -11.56 0.69 16.68
CA GLY A 66 -11.79 -0.33 17.68
C GLY A 66 -10.73 -0.36 18.77
N LYS A 67 -11.10 -0.92 19.91
CA LYS A 67 -10.21 -1.28 21.01
C LYS A 67 -9.75 -2.72 20.89
N VAL A 68 -8.47 -2.94 21.17
CA VAL A 68 -7.78 -4.23 21.02
C VAL A 68 -6.91 -4.52 22.24
N ASN A 69 -6.49 -5.78 22.41
CA ASN A 69 -5.63 -6.25 23.51
C ASN A 69 -6.20 -6.02 24.92
N GLU A 70 -7.53 -5.95 25.07
CA GLU A 70 -8.19 -5.65 26.36
C GLU A 70 -8.04 -6.75 27.42
N ASP A 71 -7.82 -7.99 26.98
CA ASP A 71 -7.63 -9.15 27.88
C ASP A 71 -6.25 -9.17 28.58
N SER A 72 -5.31 -8.33 28.14
CA SER A 72 -3.90 -8.33 28.57
C SER A 72 -3.64 -7.64 29.93
N GLY A 73 -4.66 -7.47 30.77
CA GLY A 73 -4.54 -7.02 32.17
C GLY A 73 -4.25 -5.52 32.40
N GLY A 74 -3.72 -4.80 31.40
CA GLY A 74 -3.65 -3.34 31.41
C GLY A 74 -4.98 -2.73 30.95
N GLY A 75 -5.84 -2.35 31.90
CA GLY A 75 -7.28 -2.03 31.68
C GLY A 75 -7.62 -0.79 30.83
N ASN A 76 -6.79 -0.39 29.87
CA ASN A 76 -7.06 0.66 28.91
C ASN A 76 -6.56 0.20 27.53
N GLY A 77 -7.38 -0.60 26.83
CA GLY A 77 -7.00 -1.25 25.58
C GLY A 77 -6.47 -0.31 24.50
N GLU A 78 -5.65 -0.84 23.61
CA GLU A 78 -4.99 -0.06 22.57
C GLU A 78 -5.97 0.30 21.44
N ASP A 79 -5.67 1.38 20.73
CA ASP A 79 -6.47 1.84 19.60
C ASP A 79 -5.98 1.23 18.30
N ALA A 80 -6.92 0.76 17.48
CA ALA A 80 -6.68 0.32 16.12
C ALA A 80 -7.69 0.96 15.15
N VAL A 81 -7.26 1.26 13.94
CA VAL A 81 -8.15 1.57 12.81
C VAL A 81 -8.11 0.44 11.80
N VAL A 82 -9.29 -0.08 11.46
CA VAL A 82 -9.48 -1.10 10.43
C VAL A 82 -10.32 -0.49 9.31
N ILE A 83 -9.81 -0.56 8.09
CA ILE A 83 -10.44 -0.03 6.88
C ILE A 83 -10.79 -1.22 6.00
N LEU A 84 -12.07 -1.34 5.63
CA LEU A 84 -12.59 -2.43 4.80
C LEU A 84 -13.19 -1.84 3.53
N GLU A 85 -12.68 -2.26 2.37
CA GLU A 85 -13.08 -1.79 1.05
C GLU A 85 -13.40 -2.98 0.13
N LYS A 86 -14.55 -2.95 -0.54
CA LYS A 86 -14.89 -3.99 -1.54
C LYS A 86 -13.99 -3.84 -2.77
N THR A 87 -13.40 -4.94 -3.22
CA THR A 87 -12.57 -4.93 -4.43
C THR A 87 -13.39 -4.68 -5.70
N PRO A 88 -12.81 -4.05 -6.74
CA PRO A 88 -13.39 -4.06 -8.08
C PRO A 88 -13.60 -5.49 -8.60
N PHE A 89 -14.54 -5.65 -9.54
CA PHE A 89 -14.70 -6.91 -10.24
C PHE A 89 -13.56 -7.13 -11.25
N GLN A 90 -13.23 -8.39 -11.53
CA GLN A 90 -12.39 -8.78 -12.67
C GLN A 90 -13.31 -9.37 -13.76
N VAL A 91 -13.21 -8.86 -14.99
CA VAL A 91 -14.18 -9.14 -16.06
C VAL A 91 -14.22 -10.63 -16.41
N GLU A 92 -13.05 -11.26 -16.49
CA GLU A 92 -12.86 -12.67 -16.84
C GLU A 92 -13.47 -13.59 -15.78
N GLN A 93 -13.26 -13.27 -14.50
CA GLN A 93 -13.80 -14.04 -13.38
C GLN A 93 -15.34 -13.95 -13.32
N VAL A 94 -15.90 -12.76 -13.55
CA VAL A 94 -17.36 -12.56 -13.60
C VAL A 94 -17.96 -13.27 -14.81
N ALA A 95 -17.33 -13.20 -15.98
CA ALA A 95 -17.79 -13.92 -17.18
C ALA A 95 -17.81 -15.44 -16.97
N GLN A 96 -16.77 -16.01 -16.35
CA GLN A 96 -16.72 -17.43 -15.98
C GLN A 96 -17.82 -17.80 -14.98
N LEU A 97 -18.05 -16.98 -13.93
CA LEU A 97 -19.11 -17.21 -12.95
C LEU A 97 -20.51 -17.21 -13.58
N LEU A 98 -20.79 -16.26 -14.49
CA LEU A 98 -22.08 -16.14 -15.17
C LEU A 98 -22.31 -17.22 -16.24
N THR A 99 -21.25 -17.87 -16.74
CA THR A 99 -21.34 -19.01 -17.67
C THR A 99 -21.63 -20.33 -16.94
N GLY A 100 -21.33 -20.40 -15.64
CA GLY A 100 -21.64 -21.53 -14.78
C GLY A 100 -23.06 -21.48 -14.20
N SER A 101 -23.25 -22.14 -13.05
CA SER A 101 -24.47 -22.10 -12.25
C SER A 101 -24.21 -21.34 -10.94
N PRO A 102 -24.29 -19.99 -10.93
CA PRO A 102 -24.07 -19.19 -9.72
C PRO A 102 -25.18 -19.38 -8.68
N GLU A 103 -24.84 -19.26 -7.40
CA GLU A 103 -25.82 -19.24 -6.31
C GLU A 103 -26.53 -17.88 -6.26
N LEU A 104 -27.82 -17.90 -6.63
CA LEU A 104 -28.65 -16.71 -6.80
C LEU A 104 -29.94 -16.81 -5.98
N GLN A 105 -30.26 -15.75 -5.24
CA GLN A 105 -31.56 -15.56 -4.62
C GLN A 105 -32.29 -14.41 -5.31
N LEU A 106 -33.45 -14.68 -5.92
CA LEU A 106 -34.26 -13.65 -6.59
C LEU A 106 -34.80 -12.63 -5.57
N GLN A 107 -34.58 -11.34 -5.85
CA GLN A 107 -35.09 -10.23 -5.05
C GLN A 107 -36.31 -9.56 -5.70
N LEU A 108 -36.26 -9.33 -7.02
CA LEU A 108 -37.31 -8.69 -7.80
C LEU A 108 -37.33 -9.26 -9.22
N SER A 109 -38.52 -9.44 -9.80
CA SER A 109 -38.69 -9.76 -11.22
C SER A 109 -39.89 -9.01 -11.78
N ASN A 110 -39.73 -8.36 -12.93
CA ASN A 110 -40.78 -7.67 -13.67
C ASN A 110 -40.44 -7.65 -15.16
N ASP A 111 -41.19 -8.42 -15.96
CA ASP A 111 -40.95 -8.62 -17.40
C ASP A 111 -39.47 -8.99 -17.68
N ILE A 112 -38.73 -8.20 -18.46
CA ILE A 112 -37.32 -8.44 -18.78
C ILE A 112 -36.33 -8.04 -17.66
N TYR A 113 -36.80 -7.38 -16.59
CA TYR A 113 -35.94 -6.88 -15.52
C TYR A 113 -36.01 -7.79 -14.29
N SER A 114 -34.87 -8.35 -13.89
CA SER A 114 -34.75 -9.12 -12.65
C SER A 114 -33.51 -8.71 -11.85
N THR A 115 -33.62 -8.79 -10.53
CA THR A 115 -32.55 -8.43 -9.58
C THR A 115 -32.37 -9.57 -8.59
N TYR A 116 -31.13 -9.93 -8.33
CA TYR A 116 -30.75 -11.08 -7.51
C TYR A 116 -29.71 -10.69 -6.47
N HIS A 117 -29.76 -11.33 -5.32
CA HIS A 117 -28.59 -11.46 -4.45
C HIS A 117 -27.74 -12.62 -4.97
N LEU A 118 -26.53 -12.29 -5.42
CA LEU A 118 -25.50 -13.24 -5.84
C LEU A 118 -24.60 -13.56 -4.66
N PHE A 119 -24.34 -14.84 -4.43
CA PHE A 119 -23.34 -15.32 -3.48
C PHE A 119 -22.12 -15.82 -4.27
N PRO A 120 -21.13 -14.95 -4.54
CA PRO A 120 -19.99 -15.32 -5.36
C PRO A 120 -19.02 -16.25 -4.61
N PRO A 121 -18.21 -17.04 -5.33
CA PRO A 121 -17.19 -17.87 -4.70
C PRO A 121 -16.10 -17.03 -4.01
N ARG A 122 -15.29 -17.67 -3.15
CA ARG A 122 -14.31 -17.00 -2.28
C ARG A 122 -13.38 -16.03 -3.02
N GLN A 123 -12.98 -16.36 -4.25
CA GLN A 123 -12.09 -15.58 -5.12
C GLN A 123 -12.66 -14.19 -5.45
N LEU A 124 -13.98 -14.08 -5.61
CA LEU A 124 -14.70 -12.84 -5.93
C LEU A 124 -15.28 -12.15 -4.67
N SER A 125 -15.02 -12.72 -3.49
CA SER A 125 -15.51 -12.23 -2.20
C SER A 125 -14.46 -11.47 -1.39
N GLU A 126 -13.32 -11.13 -2.00
CA GLU A 126 -12.22 -10.43 -1.33
C GLU A 126 -12.67 -9.04 -0.81
N VAL A 127 -12.14 -8.68 0.36
CA VAL A 127 -12.33 -7.36 0.97
C VAL A 127 -10.95 -6.84 1.32
N LYS A 128 -10.54 -5.77 0.64
CA LYS A 128 -9.27 -5.10 0.91
C LYS A 128 -9.30 -4.58 2.33
N THR A 129 -8.42 -5.11 3.16
CA THR A 129 -8.36 -4.83 4.60
C THR A 129 -7.07 -4.10 4.91
N THR A 130 -7.16 -2.85 5.35
CA THR A 130 -6.01 -2.06 5.80
C THR A 130 -6.08 -1.87 7.31
N VAL A 131 -4.98 -2.13 8.00
CA VAL A 131 -4.90 -2.04 9.47
C VAL A 131 -3.87 -0.98 9.85
N VAL A 132 -4.26 -0.06 10.74
CA VAL A 132 -3.35 0.89 11.39
C VAL A 132 -3.36 0.58 12.88
N TYR A 133 -2.23 0.10 13.38
CA TYR A 133 -2.05 -0.26 14.78
C TYR A 133 -0.57 -0.09 15.19
N PRO A 134 -0.26 0.50 16.36
CA PRO A 134 -1.18 1.23 17.23
C PRO A 134 -1.64 2.56 16.58
N ALA A 135 -2.94 2.85 16.64
CA ALA A 135 -3.52 4.04 16.04
C ALA A 135 -3.44 5.24 17.00
N THR A 136 -2.66 6.25 16.65
CA THR A 136 -2.63 7.52 17.40
C THR A 136 -3.87 8.38 17.11
N GLU A 137 -4.17 9.35 17.98
CA GLU A 137 -5.27 10.32 17.81
C GLU A 137 -5.23 11.02 16.43
N LYS A 138 -4.05 11.32 15.89
CA LYS A 138 -3.89 11.89 14.53
C LYS A 138 -4.49 10.97 13.45
N HIS A 139 -4.42 9.65 13.61
CA HIS A 139 -5.06 8.69 12.69
C HIS A 139 -6.58 8.69 12.85
N LEU A 140 -7.09 8.74 14.09
CA LEU A 140 -8.53 8.81 14.36
C LEU A 140 -9.13 10.06 13.70
N GLN A 141 -8.55 11.23 13.92
CA GLN A 141 -8.99 12.50 13.32
C GLN A 141 -8.86 12.54 11.78
N LYS A 142 -7.90 11.82 11.20
CA LYS A 142 -7.71 11.70 9.74
C LYS A 142 -8.80 10.87 9.07
N TYR A 143 -9.31 9.84 9.74
CA TYR A 143 -10.32 8.93 9.17
C TYR A 143 -11.75 9.22 9.64
N LEU A 144 -11.92 10.02 10.69
CA LEU A 144 -13.20 10.58 11.10
C LEU A 144 -13.85 11.34 9.94
N HIS A 145 -15.19 11.26 9.84
CA HIS A 145 -15.95 12.07 8.90
C HIS A 145 -15.69 13.56 9.17
N GLN A 146 -15.13 14.25 8.18
CA GLN A 146 -14.84 15.68 8.24
C GLN A 146 -15.83 16.42 7.34
N ASP A 147 -16.55 17.39 7.90
CA ASP A 147 -17.36 18.33 7.13
C ASP A 147 -16.42 19.19 6.25
N LEU A 148 -16.46 18.96 4.94
CA LEU A 148 -15.56 19.61 3.99
C LEU A 148 -16.06 21.01 3.63
N HIS A 149 -15.31 22.02 4.04
CA HIS A 149 -15.55 23.41 3.65
C HIS A 149 -14.65 23.83 2.48
N LEU A 150 -15.20 24.50 1.48
CA LEU A 150 -14.45 25.05 0.37
C LEU A 150 -13.81 26.38 0.77
N ILE A 151 -12.47 26.46 0.75
CA ILE A 151 -11.70 27.66 1.09
C ILE A 151 -10.92 28.13 -0.14
N ARG A 152 -10.91 29.44 -0.41
CA ARG A 152 -10.13 30.07 -1.49
C ARG A 152 -8.88 30.76 -0.93
N GLU A 153 -7.82 29.99 -0.71
CA GLU A 153 -6.54 30.46 -0.19
C GLU A 153 -5.84 31.44 -1.16
N THR A 154 -5.59 32.68 -0.73
CA THR A 154 -4.77 33.64 -1.48
C THR A 154 -3.28 33.38 -1.28
N GLY A 155 -2.44 33.98 -2.13
CA GLY A 155 -0.98 33.91 -1.97
C GLY A 155 -0.46 34.59 -0.70
N GLU A 156 -1.25 35.44 -0.02
CA GLU A 156 -0.90 35.99 1.29
C GLU A 156 -1.29 35.05 2.42
N ASP A 157 -2.49 34.45 2.36
CA ASP A 157 -2.96 33.48 3.37
C ASP A 157 -2.00 32.29 3.46
N TYR A 158 -1.52 31.79 2.31
CA TYR A 158 -0.50 30.74 2.27
C TYR A 158 0.75 31.12 3.08
N ARG A 159 1.29 32.34 2.90
CA ARG A 159 2.52 32.77 3.59
C ARG A 159 2.31 33.10 5.08
N LYS A 160 1.12 33.61 5.44
CA LYS A 160 0.82 34.13 6.79
C LYS A 160 0.19 33.08 7.72
N VAL A 161 -0.51 32.10 7.16
CA VAL A 161 -1.32 31.12 7.91
C VAL A 161 -0.88 29.70 7.59
N THR A 162 -0.96 29.29 6.32
CA THR A 162 -0.78 27.88 5.95
C THR A 162 0.67 27.42 6.07
N LEU A 163 1.65 28.20 5.59
CA LEU A 163 3.06 27.84 5.65
C LEU A 163 3.58 27.74 7.10
N PRO A 164 3.35 28.72 8.00
CA PRO A 164 3.70 28.58 9.42
C PRO A 164 3.00 27.39 10.08
N TYR A 165 1.74 27.10 9.71
CA TYR A 165 1.04 25.93 10.23
C TYR A 165 1.66 24.62 9.74
N LEU A 166 1.99 24.50 8.45
CA LEU A 166 2.68 23.33 7.88
C LEU A 166 4.05 23.11 8.53
N GLU A 167 4.82 24.18 8.77
CA GLU A 167 6.11 24.11 9.47
C GLU A 167 5.97 23.73 10.94
N SER A 168 4.83 24.04 11.58
CA SER A 168 4.50 23.58 12.94
C SER A 168 4.02 22.12 13.01
N GLN A 169 3.52 21.57 11.90
CA GLN A 169 2.96 20.22 11.84
C GLN A 169 4.00 19.21 11.36
N SER A 170 4.78 18.67 12.30
CA SER A 170 5.69 17.56 12.04
C SER A 170 4.94 16.28 11.62
N LEU A 171 4.90 16.05 10.30
CA LEU A 171 4.40 14.83 9.66
C LEU A 171 5.53 14.21 8.85
N SER A 172 6.23 13.26 9.47
CA SER A 172 7.44 12.67 8.89
C SER A 172 7.22 12.05 7.51
N ILE A 173 7.90 12.61 6.51
CA ILE A 173 8.03 12.06 5.15
C ILE A 173 9.17 11.05 5.03
N GLN A 174 9.62 10.44 6.13
CA GLN A 174 10.72 9.46 6.11
C GLN A 174 10.46 8.27 5.17
N TRP A 175 9.20 7.89 4.97
CA TRP A 175 8.82 6.85 3.99
C TRP A 175 9.20 7.23 2.55
N VAL A 176 9.06 8.51 2.18
CA VAL A 176 9.47 9.05 0.86
C VAL A 176 10.98 8.90 0.69
N TYR A 177 11.74 9.30 1.70
CA TYR A 177 13.20 9.17 1.69
C TYR A 177 13.65 7.70 1.69
N ASN A 178 12.91 6.79 2.31
CA ASN A 178 13.22 5.36 2.26
C ASN A 178 13.07 4.79 0.84
N ILE A 179 12.10 5.27 0.05
CA ILE A 179 11.95 4.89 -1.38
C ILE A 179 13.07 5.49 -2.23
N LEU A 180 13.35 6.79 -2.07
CA LEU A 180 14.41 7.47 -2.83
C LEU A 180 15.81 6.91 -2.50
N ASP A 181 16.09 6.60 -1.24
CA ASP A 181 17.34 6.00 -0.77
C ASP A 181 17.41 4.47 -0.99
N LYS A 182 16.41 3.85 -1.65
CA LYS A 182 16.30 2.39 -1.91
C LYS A 182 16.28 1.49 -0.67
N LYS A 183 15.91 2.04 0.49
CA LYS A 183 15.77 1.34 1.78
C LYS A 183 14.44 0.59 1.91
N ALA A 184 13.42 0.98 1.15
CA ALA A 184 12.11 0.34 1.12
C ALA A 184 11.51 0.41 -0.30
N GLU A 185 10.70 -0.60 -0.66
CA GLU A 185 9.95 -0.70 -1.93
C GLU A 185 10.78 -0.52 -3.22
N ALA A 186 12.10 -0.72 -3.17
CA ALA A 186 13.00 -0.59 -4.31
C ALA A 186 12.70 -1.62 -5.43
N ASP A 187 12.14 -2.77 -5.06
CA ASP A 187 11.65 -3.84 -5.91
C ASP A 187 10.36 -3.49 -6.67
N ARG A 188 9.59 -2.51 -6.18
CA ARG A 188 8.32 -2.06 -6.78
C ARG A 188 8.48 -0.91 -7.78
N ILE A 189 9.69 -0.41 -7.98
CA ILE A 189 9.96 0.73 -8.87
C ILE A 189 9.77 0.31 -10.33
N VAL A 190 8.86 1.00 -11.01
CA VAL A 190 8.55 0.77 -12.44
C VAL A 190 9.51 1.55 -13.33
N TYR A 191 9.86 2.77 -12.94
CA TYR A 191 10.78 3.63 -13.67
C TYR A 191 11.53 4.55 -12.71
N GLU A 192 12.75 4.94 -13.09
CA GLU A 192 13.55 5.92 -12.37
C GLU A 192 14.41 6.72 -13.36
N ASN A 193 14.29 8.05 -13.28
CA ASN A 193 15.27 8.99 -13.79
C ASN A 193 16.12 9.44 -12.58
N PRO A 194 17.41 9.05 -12.50
CA PRO A 194 18.22 9.21 -11.28
C PRO A 194 18.81 10.62 -11.11
N ASP A 195 18.45 11.60 -11.95
CA ASP A 195 18.96 12.97 -11.80
C ASP A 195 18.51 13.59 -10.45
N PRO A 196 19.43 14.14 -9.64
CA PRO A 196 19.10 14.63 -8.30
C PRO A 196 18.24 15.91 -8.27
N SER A 197 18.11 16.61 -9.42
CA SER A 197 17.40 17.89 -9.54
C SER A 197 16.14 17.78 -10.39
N ASP A 198 16.24 17.09 -11.54
CA ASP A 198 15.20 16.96 -12.56
C ASP A 198 14.69 15.52 -12.76
N GLY A 199 15.15 14.59 -11.91
CA GLY A 199 14.77 13.18 -11.90
C GLY A 199 13.71 12.80 -10.87
N PHE A 200 13.17 11.60 -11.01
CA PHE A 200 12.07 11.05 -10.20
C PHE A 200 12.02 9.52 -10.24
N VAL A 201 11.36 8.95 -9.23
CA VAL A 201 10.98 7.53 -9.12
C VAL A 201 9.49 7.38 -9.41
N LEU A 202 9.10 6.38 -10.21
CA LEU A 202 7.71 6.00 -10.50
C LEU A 202 7.40 4.64 -9.84
N ILE A 203 6.37 4.59 -9.00
CA ILE A 203 6.03 3.41 -8.19
C ILE A 203 4.50 3.21 -8.07
N PRO A 204 3.98 1.96 -8.01
CA PRO A 204 2.58 1.67 -7.70
C PRO A 204 2.17 2.16 -6.32
N ASP A 205 1.10 2.94 -6.25
CA ASP A 205 0.53 3.45 -5.01
C ASP A 205 -0.10 2.32 -4.16
N LEU A 206 -0.17 2.52 -2.85
CA LEU A 206 -0.78 1.57 -1.90
C LEU A 206 -2.27 1.26 -2.19
N LYS A 207 -2.96 2.14 -2.93
CA LYS A 207 -4.36 1.92 -3.31
C LYS A 207 -4.52 0.86 -4.39
N TRP A 208 -3.57 0.73 -5.32
CA TRP A 208 -3.69 -0.19 -6.45
C TRP A 208 -3.17 -1.59 -6.10
N ASN A 209 -3.96 -2.61 -6.43
CA ASN A 209 -3.64 -4.01 -6.14
C ASN A 209 -2.85 -4.71 -7.27
N GLN A 210 -2.56 -3.99 -8.36
CA GLN A 210 -1.83 -4.48 -9.54
C GLN A 210 -2.50 -5.68 -10.25
N GLN A 211 -3.79 -5.92 -10.01
CA GLN A 211 -4.54 -7.03 -10.62
C GLN A 211 -5.15 -6.69 -11.99
N GLN A 212 -5.50 -5.42 -12.22
CA GLN A 212 -6.12 -4.93 -13.45
C GLN A 212 -5.58 -3.54 -13.80
N LEU A 213 -5.84 -3.08 -15.03
CA LEU A 213 -5.39 -1.76 -15.53
C LEU A 213 -6.46 -0.67 -15.38
N ASP A 214 -7.72 -1.03 -15.17
CA ASP A 214 -8.82 -0.06 -15.02
C ASP A 214 -8.71 0.81 -13.77
N ASP A 215 -8.04 0.30 -12.72
CA ASP A 215 -7.70 1.01 -11.48
C ASP A 215 -6.21 1.36 -11.36
N LEU A 216 -5.47 1.37 -12.49
CA LEU A 216 -4.04 1.70 -12.58
C LEU A 216 -3.72 2.99 -11.81
N TYR A 217 -2.86 2.88 -10.80
CA TYR A 217 -2.49 4.01 -9.94
C TYR A 217 -1.00 4.00 -9.61
N LEU A 218 -0.28 4.94 -10.19
CA LEU A 218 1.16 5.17 -10.03
C LEU A 218 1.38 6.56 -9.40
N ILE A 219 2.40 6.68 -8.56
CA ILE A 219 2.89 7.96 -8.02
C ILE A 219 4.32 8.23 -8.50
N ALA A 220 4.59 9.49 -8.80
CA ALA A 220 5.91 9.99 -9.17
C ALA A 220 6.49 10.81 -8.02
N ILE A 221 7.69 10.45 -7.56
CA ILE A 221 8.40 11.09 -6.44
C ILE A 221 9.70 11.68 -6.97
N CYS A 222 9.82 13.02 -6.99
CA CYS A 222 11.05 13.70 -7.41
C CYS A 222 12.21 13.47 -6.43
N HIS A 223 13.46 13.39 -6.95
CA HIS A 223 14.65 13.32 -6.10
C HIS A 223 14.96 14.64 -5.40
N ARG A 224 14.60 15.77 -6.03
CA ARG A 224 14.84 17.13 -5.53
C ARG A 224 14.06 17.39 -4.24
N ARG A 225 14.78 17.48 -3.13
CA ARG A 225 14.20 17.78 -1.81
C ARG A 225 13.83 19.27 -1.70
N GLY A 226 12.87 19.58 -0.83
CA GLY A 226 12.47 20.96 -0.50
C GLY A 226 11.29 21.52 -1.31
N ILE A 227 10.80 20.83 -2.34
CA ILE A 227 9.53 21.15 -3.01
C ILE A 227 8.39 20.57 -2.16
N ARG A 228 7.63 21.39 -1.43
CA ARG A 228 6.56 20.89 -0.54
C ARG A 228 5.22 20.81 -1.28
N SER A 229 4.90 21.79 -2.11
CA SER A 229 3.61 21.85 -2.81
C SER A 229 3.68 22.65 -4.11
N LEU A 230 2.54 22.73 -4.80
CA LEU A 230 2.35 23.59 -5.97
C LEU A 230 2.74 25.06 -5.74
N ARG A 231 2.75 25.52 -4.48
CA ARG A 231 3.14 26.89 -4.09
C ARG A 231 4.65 27.15 -4.20
N ASP A 232 5.47 26.09 -4.19
CA ASP A 232 6.93 26.18 -4.33
C ASP A 232 7.40 26.04 -5.79
N LEU A 233 6.47 25.76 -6.73
CA LEU A 233 6.82 25.60 -8.15
C LEU A 233 7.15 26.95 -8.80
N THR A 234 8.22 26.96 -9.57
CA THR A 234 8.77 28.12 -10.29
C THR A 234 9.22 27.66 -11.70
N PRO A 235 9.59 28.57 -12.62
CA PRO A 235 10.13 28.20 -13.92
C PRO A 235 11.37 27.29 -13.88
N GLU A 236 12.14 27.28 -12.79
CA GLU A 236 13.30 26.40 -12.64
C GLU A 236 12.92 24.90 -12.60
N HIS A 237 11.67 24.60 -12.20
CA HIS A 237 11.15 23.25 -12.05
C HIS A 237 10.53 22.70 -13.35
N LEU A 238 10.49 23.50 -14.42
CA LEU A 238 9.92 23.07 -15.71
C LEU A 238 10.60 21.85 -16.33
N PRO A 239 11.93 21.61 -16.21
CA PRO A 239 12.54 20.38 -16.72
C PRO A 239 12.05 19.15 -15.95
N LEU A 240 12.17 19.13 -14.61
CA LEU A 240 11.57 18.11 -13.73
C LEU A 240 10.11 17.78 -14.09
N LEU A 241 9.24 18.80 -14.20
CA LEU A 241 7.82 18.63 -14.49
C LEU A 241 7.57 18.01 -15.89
N ARG A 242 8.41 18.35 -16.87
CA ARG A 242 8.34 17.77 -18.23
C ARG A 242 8.86 16.34 -18.28
N ASN A 243 9.92 16.03 -17.53
CA ASN A 243 10.47 14.69 -17.40
C ASN A 243 9.42 13.76 -16.77
N ILE A 244 8.84 14.14 -15.62
CA ILE A 244 7.75 13.39 -14.96
C ILE A 244 6.59 13.11 -15.92
N LEU A 245 6.15 14.11 -16.71
CA LEU A 245 5.06 13.91 -17.66
C LEU A 245 5.44 12.97 -18.81
N ARG A 246 6.58 13.21 -19.47
CA ARG A 246 7.01 12.47 -20.66
C ARG A 246 7.45 11.04 -20.31
N GLU A 247 8.40 10.90 -19.41
CA GLU A 247 8.99 9.61 -19.02
C GLU A 247 8.06 8.79 -18.12
N GLY A 248 7.10 9.43 -17.44
CA GLY A 248 6.04 8.75 -16.71
C GLY A 248 4.90 8.22 -17.60
N GLN A 249 4.70 8.79 -18.79
CA GLN A 249 3.74 8.30 -19.79
C GLN A 249 4.34 7.23 -20.70
N GLU A 250 5.61 7.39 -21.07
CA GLU A 250 6.36 6.45 -21.91
C GLU A 250 7.65 6.00 -21.19
N PRO A 251 7.55 5.23 -20.08
CA PRO A 251 8.72 4.59 -19.49
C PRO A 251 9.33 3.64 -20.53
N ASP A 252 10.65 3.73 -20.72
CA ASP A 252 11.37 3.06 -21.80
C ASP A 252 11.01 1.55 -21.90
N GLN A 253 10.49 1.17 -23.08
CA GLN A 253 9.92 -0.16 -23.35
C GLN A 253 10.90 -1.31 -23.07
N SER A 254 12.19 -1.03 -23.04
CA SER A 254 13.26 -2.00 -22.72
C SER A 254 13.18 -2.62 -21.31
N LYS A 255 12.35 -2.08 -20.40
CA LYS A 255 12.16 -2.61 -19.02
C LYS A 255 10.76 -3.17 -18.74
N HIS A 256 9.89 -3.27 -19.75
CA HIS A 256 8.51 -3.76 -19.58
C HIS A 256 8.43 -5.28 -19.37
N LEU A 257 8.25 -5.71 -18.12
CA LEU A 257 7.77 -7.07 -17.81
C LEU A 257 6.25 -7.12 -17.53
N LEU A 258 5.59 -5.97 -17.33
CA LEU A 258 4.20 -5.91 -16.81
C LEU A 258 3.12 -5.44 -17.80
N LEU A 259 3.47 -4.84 -18.95
CA LEU A 259 2.50 -4.39 -19.97
C LEU A 259 2.73 -5.07 -21.33
N SER A 260 3.36 -6.25 -21.34
CA SER A 260 3.55 -7.08 -22.56
C SER A 260 2.29 -7.84 -22.99
N GLN A 261 1.16 -7.66 -22.31
CA GLN A 261 -0.15 -8.19 -22.72
C GLN A 261 -1.17 -7.05 -22.92
N GLY A 262 -1.29 -6.59 -24.17
CA GLY A 262 -2.60 -6.15 -24.71
C GLY A 262 -2.88 -4.66 -24.90
N ALA A 263 -2.09 -3.73 -24.37
CA ALA A 263 -2.40 -2.29 -24.42
C ALA A 263 -1.44 -1.48 -25.32
N PRO A 264 -1.79 -1.18 -26.59
CA PRO A 264 -1.06 -0.18 -27.37
C PRO A 264 -1.42 1.22 -26.86
N LEU A 265 -0.47 1.90 -26.21
CA LEU A 265 -0.54 3.32 -25.87
C LEU A 265 -0.53 4.17 -27.16
N ARG A 266 -1.70 4.29 -27.80
CA ARG A 266 -1.91 5.26 -28.88
C ARG A 266 -2.02 6.66 -28.31
N SER A 267 -1.44 7.63 -29.00
CA SER A 267 -1.54 9.04 -28.63
C SER A 267 -3.01 9.51 -28.60
N VAL A 268 -3.49 9.91 -27.43
CA VAL A 268 -4.81 10.54 -27.26
C VAL A 268 -4.61 12.04 -27.06
N CYS A 269 -4.52 12.76 -28.18
CA CYS A 269 -4.73 14.20 -28.20
C CYS A 269 -6.25 14.46 -28.32
N GLY A 270 -6.80 15.29 -27.44
CA GLY A 270 -8.18 15.79 -27.56
C GLY A 270 -9.22 15.12 -26.64
N SER A 271 -9.54 15.84 -25.54
CA SER A 271 -10.85 15.89 -24.89
C SER A 271 -11.68 14.60 -24.76
N LEU A 272 -11.46 13.84 -23.68
CA LEU A 272 -12.50 13.01 -23.03
C LEU A 272 -12.42 13.21 -21.50
N PRO A 273 -13.56 13.24 -20.79
CA PRO A 273 -13.55 13.31 -19.33
C PRO A 273 -13.23 11.92 -18.74
N HIS A 274 -12.51 11.92 -17.60
CA HIS A 274 -12.09 10.72 -16.85
C HIS A 274 -10.99 9.86 -17.49
N THR A 275 -9.73 10.32 -17.38
CA THR A 275 -8.55 9.45 -17.34
C THR A 275 -7.95 9.43 -15.92
N PRO A 276 -7.43 8.28 -15.43
CA PRO A 276 -6.97 8.14 -14.03
C PRO A 276 -5.53 8.61 -13.78
N PHE A 277 -4.86 9.24 -14.74
CA PHE A 277 -3.55 9.90 -14.52
C PHE A 277 -3.70 11.18 -13.68
N ARG A 278 -3.99 11.00 -12.38
CA ARG A 278 -3.85 12.04 -11.37
C ARG A 278 -2.43 12.00 -10.82
N ILE A 279 -1.57 12.87 -11.34
CA ILE A 279 -0.30 13.22 -10.69
C ILE A 279 -0.64 13.87 -9.35
N LEU A 280 -0.62 13.08 -8.28
CA LEU A 280 -0.88 13.53 -6.93
C LEU A 280 0.41 14.02 -6.30
N TYR A 281 0.59 15.34 -6.32
CA TYR A 281 1.50 16.02 -5.42
C TYR A 281 1.00 15.82 -3.98
N LEU A 282 1.64 14.93 -3.23
CA LEU A 282 1.44 14.76 -1.80
C LEU A 282 2.79 14.77 -1.06
N LEU A 283 3.19 15.95 -0.62
CA LEU A 283 4.22 16.12 0.41
C LEU A 283 3.71 17.11 1.47
N PRO A 284 3.40 16.64 2.69
CA PRO A 284 3.59 17.42 3.90
C PRO A 284 5.11 17.60 4.14
N SER A 285 5.51 18.63 4.89
CA SER A 285 6.93 18.99 5.04
C SER A 285 7.63 18.24 6.19
N SER A 286 8.97 18.16 6.06
CA SER A 286 10.03 17.90 7.06
C SER A 286 9.64 17.33 8.43
#